data_AF-A0A7C2P3F3-F1
#
_entry.id   AF-A0A7C2P3F3-F1
#
_cell.length_a   1.000
_cell.length_b   1.000
_cell.length_c   1.000
_cell.angle_alpha   90.00
_cell.angle_beta   90.00
_cell.angle_gamma   90.00
#
_symmetry.space_group_name_H-M   'P 1'
#
loop_
_entity.id
_entity.type
_entity.pdbx_description
1 polymer ?
#
loop_
_entity_poly.entity_id
_entity_poly.type
_entity_poly.pdbx_seq_one_letter_code
_entity_poly.pdbx_strand_id
1 'polypeptide(L)' 'MRVDVWLWAARFFKTRNLCRQAIVGGKIEVDGVGCKPARMLQV' A
#
# COMPACT_ATOMS: atom_id res chain seq x y z
N MET A 1 5.43 3.18 -9.11
CA MET A 1 4.36 3.97 -8.42
C MET A 1 4.35 3.63 -6.93
N ARG A 2 4.05 4.55 -6.00
CA ARG A 2 4.01 4.20 -4.55
C ARG A 2 2.88 3.22 -4.25
N VAL A 3 3.11 2.26 -3.35
CA VAL A 3 2.13 1.23 -3.00
C VAL A 3 0.85 1.83 -2.41
N ASP A 4 0.95 2.86 -1.57
CA ASP A 4 -0.22 3.53 -0.97
C ASP A 4 -1.09 4.26 -2.00
N VAL A 5 -0.47 4.83 -3.03
CA VAL A 5 -1.17 5.48 -4.15
C VAL A 5 -1.76 4.44 -5.09
N TRP A 6 -1.03 3.37 -5.38
CA TRP A 6 -1.51 2.29 -6.26
C TRP A 6 -2.73 1.59 -5.67
N LEU A 7 -2.70 1.23 -4.38
CA LEU A 7 -3.82 0.58 -3.70
C LEU A 7 -5.09 1.45 -3.67
N TRP A 8 -4.93 2.76 -3.56
CA TRP A 8 -6.06 3.69 -3.64
C TRP A 8 -6.58 3.85 -5.08
N ALA A 9 -5.68 4.01 -6.04
CA ALA A 9 -6.03 4.16 -7.45
C ALA A 9 -6.74 2.91 -8.01
N ALA A 10 -6.29 1.72 -7.59
CA ALA A 10 -6.90 0.43 -7.88
C ALA A 10 -8.18 0.14 -7.06
N ARG A 11 -8.64 1.10 -6.24
CA ARG A 11 -9.91 1.04 -5.47
C ARG A 11 -10.00 -0.05 -4.40
N PHE A 12 -8.88 -0.59 -3.92
CA PHE A 12 -8.88 -1.47 -2.74
C PHE A 12 -9.28 -0.73 -1.45
N PHE A 13 -8.99 0.57 -1.38
CA PHE A 13 -9.33 1.42 -0.25
C PHE A 13 -10.04 2.69 -0.69
N LYS A 14 -10.99 3.15 0.13
CA LYS A 14 -11.76 4.38 -0.12
C LYS A 14 -10.90 5.64 -0.07
N THR A 15 -9.87 5.67 0.78
CA THR A 15 -8.98 6.83 0.96
C THR A 15 -7.53 6.40 1.06
N ARG A 16 -6.61 7.31 0.70
CA ARG A 16 -5.16 7.08 0.82
C ARG A 16 -4.70 6.86 2.27
N ASN A 17 -5.37 7.47 3.26
CA ASN A 17 -5.04 7.25 4.67
C ASN A 17 -5.36 5.82 5.13
N LEU A 18 -6.45 5.23 4.63
CA LEU A 18 -6.77 3.82 4.91
C LEU A 18 -5.72 2.88 4.32
N CYS A 19 -5.21 3.14 3.11
CA CYS A 19 -4.05 2.39 2.58
C CYS A 19 -2.88 2.42 3.56
N ARG A 20 -2.52 3.62 4.05
CA ARG A 20 -1.36 3.77 4.96
C ARG A 20 -1.56 3.01 6.27
N GLN A 21 -2.74 3.07 6.86
CA GLN A 21 -3.06 2.34 8.08
C GLN A 21 -2.98 0.83 7.86
N ALA A 22 -3.47 0.31 6.72
CA ALA A 22 -3.38 -1.11 6.39
C ALA A 22 -1.92 -1.56 6.20
N ILE A 23 -1.11 -0.74 5.53
CA ILE A 23 0.31 -1.02 5.29
C ILE A 23 1.10 -0.99 6.62
N VAL A 24 0.92 0.03 7.45
CA VAL A 24 1.58 0.14 8.77
C VAL A 24 1.09 -0.93 9.73
N GLY A 25 -0.18 -1.32 9.64
CA GLY A 25 -0.78 -2.40 10.41
C GLY A 25 -0.37 -3.80 9.95
N GLY A 26 0.57 -3.93 9.00
CA GLY A 26 1.10 -5.22 8.54
C GLY A 26 0.13 -6.04 7.71
N LYS A 27 -0.97 -5.46 7.21
CA LYS A 27 -1.96 -6.16 6.37
C LYS A 27 -1.55 -6.25 4.91
N ILE A 28 -0.49 -5.56 4.51
CA ILE A 28 -0.01 -5.50 3.13
C ILE A 28 1.45 -5.93 3.08
N GLU A 29 1.69 -6.96 2.29
CA GLU A 29 3.01 -7.46 1.97
C GLU A 29 3.26 -7.28 0.48
N VAL A 30 4.49 -6.93 0.14
CA VAL A 30 4.98 -6.88 -1.24
C VAL A 30 6.12 -7.88 -1.31
N ASP A 31 6.01 -8.86 -2.21
CA ASP A 31 6.96 -9.97 -2.35
C ASP A 31 7.13 -10.78 -1.05
N GLY A 32 6.04 -10.96 -0.29
CA GLY A 32 6.05 -11.71 0.98
C GLY A 32 6.72 -10.99 2.15
N VAL A 33 6.99 -9.67 2.02
CA VAL A 33 7.59 -8.86 3.08
C VAL A 33 6.75 -7.62 3.34
N GLY A 34 6.57 -7.30 4.62
CA GLY A 34 5.97 -6.04 5.06
C GLY A 34 6.65 -4.83 4.41
N CYS A 35 5.85 -3.86 3.96
CA CYS A 35 6.35 -2.72 3.21
C CYS A 35 6.06 -1.38 3.92
N LYS A 36 6.88 -0.36 3.61
CA LYS A 36 6.55 1.02 3.99
C LYS A 36 5.53 1.58 3.00
N PRO A 37 4.62 2.48 3.41
CA PRO A 37 3.63 3.04 2.49
C PRO A 37 4.20 3.80 1.30
N ALA A 38 5.42 4.34 1.46
CA ALA A 38 6.12 5.04 0.39
C ALA A 38 6.95 4.12 -0.52
N ARG A 39 6.94 2.79 -0.32
CA ARG A 39 7.63 1.82 -1.19
C ARG A 39 7.13 2.01 -2.62
N MET A 40 8.05 2.13 -3.57
CA MET A 40 7.72 2.07 -4.99
C MET A 40 7.48 0.61 -5.39
N LEU A 41 6.31 0.33 -5.96
CA LEU A 41 6.06 -0.86 -6.75
C LEU A 41 6.89 -0.77 -8.04
N GLN A 42 7.67 -1.81 -8.28
CA GLN A 42 8.21 -2.16 -9.60
C GLN A 42 7.15 -3.05 -10.26
N VAL A 43 6.78 -2.72 -11.50
CA VAL A 43 5.84 -3.49 -12.32
C VAL A 43 6.62 -4.01 -13.52
#